data_AF-A0A933YLQ7-F1
#
_entry.id   AF-A0A933YLQ7-F1
#
_cell.length_a   1.000
_cell.length_b   1.000
_cell.length_c   1.000
_cell.angle_alpha   90.00
_cell.angle_beta   90.00
_cell.angle_gamma   90.00
#
_symmetry.space_group_name_H-M   'P 1'
#
loop_
_entity.id
_entity.type
_entity.pdbx_description
1 polymer ?
#
loop_
_entity_poly.entity_id
_entity_poly.type
_entity_poly.pdbx_seq_one_letter_code
_entity_poly.pdbx_strand_id
1 'polypeptide(L)'
;MSVGNLFDQWLSKAEDDLTMAKRALRGKNKIVWSACNHSQQSAEKVLKAFLASKGIPPERTHDLLALNHACVSSDPEFLFLNDFCRVLNPYSVHVKYPAELGLTLSDAKQAIKAAEEVRSFVLRRVEATS
;
A
#
# COMPACT_ATOMS: atom_id res chain seq x y z
N MET A 1 14.98 8.96 -24.49
CA MET A 1 14.80 8.59 -23.07
C MET A 1 13.39 8.04 -22.94
N SER A 2 13.22 6.72 -22.82
CA SER A 2 11.88 6.13 -22.74
C SER A 2 11.27 6.53 -21.40
N VAL A 3 10.10 7.14 -21.43
CA VAL A 3 9.28 7.30 -20.23
C VAL A 3 9.10 5.89 -19.66
N GLY A 4 9.63 5.61 -18.46
CA GLY A 4 9.53 4.29 -17.84
C GLY A 4 8.08 3.83 -17.75
N ASN A 5 7.84 2.52 -17.82
CA ASN A 5 6.50 1.94 -17.74
C ASN A 5 5.73 2.55 -16.55
N LEU A 6 4.46 2.90 -16.73
CA LEU A 6 3.64 3.51 -15.68
C LEU A 6 3.58 2.63 -14.41
N PHE A 7 3.67 1.30 -14.60
CA PHE A 7 3.88 0.33 -13.52
C PHE A 7 5.12 0.67 -12.67
N ASP A 8 6.29 0.84 -13.30
CA ASP A 8 7.56 1.11 -12.60
C ASP A 8 7.51 2.45 -11.86
N GLN A 9 6.86 3.45 -12.43
CA GLN A 9 6.71 4.78 -11.80
C GLN A 9 5.86 4.71 -10.51
N TRP A 10 4.78 3.91 -10.52
CA TRP A 10 3.98 3.68 -9.32
C TRP A 10 4.73 2.84 -8.30
N LEU A 11 5.37 1.76 -8.75
CA LEU A 11 6.13 0.86 -7.88
C LEU A 11 7.27 1.61 -7.18
N SER A 12 8.03 2.44 -7.90
CA SER A 12 9.10 3.25 -7.31
C SER A 12 8.60 4.11 -6.15
N LYS A 13 7.45 4.79 -6.32
CA LYS A 13 6.86 5.60 -5.24
C LYS A 13 6.36 4.73 -4.08
N ALA A 14 5.85 3.54 -4.36
CA ALA A 14 5.43 2.60 -3.34
C ALA A 14 6.60 2.11 -2.46
N GLU A 15 7.78 1.91 -3.06
CA GLU A 15 9.01 1.54 -2.33
C GLU A 15 9.52 2.67 -1.43
N ASP A 16 9.44 3.92 -1.91
CA ASP A 16 9.78 5.09 -1.10
C ASP A 16 8.90 5.17 0.14
N ASP A 17 7.59 4.96 -0.02
CA ASP A 17 6.64 4.91 1.10
C ASP A 17 6.96 3.75 2.06
N LEU A 18 7.19 2.53 1.57
CA LEU A 18 7.55 1.41 2.44
C LEU A 18 8.85 1.66 3.21
N THR A 19 9.81 2.29 2.56
CA THR A 19 11.07 2.71 3.19
C THR A 19 10.82 3.73 4.30
N MET A 20 9.97 4.73 4.05
CA MET A 20 9.58 5.72 5.05
C MET A 20 8.83 5.09 6.22
N ALA A 21 7.92 4.14 5.96
CA ALA A 21 7.20 3.42 7.00
C ALA A 21 8.17 2.68 7.95
N LYS A 22 9.15 1.95 7.38
CA LYS A 22 10.18 1.25 8.15
C LYS A 22 11.09 2.21 8.91
N ARG A 23 11.47 3.34 8.30
CA ARG A 23 12.33 4.37 8.93
C ARG A 23 11.63 5.02 10.13
N ALA A 24 10.32 5.24 10.06
CA ALA A 24 9.55 5.85 11.14
C ALA A 24 9.58 5.04 12.47
N LEU A 25 9.93 3.74 12.42
CA LEU A 25 10.07 2.90 13.61
C LEU A 25 11.51 2.68 14.08
N ARG A 26 12.50 3.31 13.44
CA ARG A 26 13.92 3.20 13.82
C ARG A 26 14.26 4.17 14.96
N GLY A 27 15.27 3.80 15.75
CA GLY A 27 15.76 4.64 16.84
C GLY A 27 14.82 4.71 18.05
N LYS A 28 15.08 5.67 18.95
CA LYS A 28 14.33 5.84 20.20
C LYS A 28 12.98 6.56 19.98
N ASN A 29 12.92 7.50 19.04
CA ASN A 29 11.74 8.30 18.76
C ASN A 29 10.98 7.72 17.57
N LYS A 30 10.00 6.87 17.86
CA LYS A 30 9.19 6.19 16.85
C LYS A 30 7.97 7.03 16.52
N ILE A 31 7.69 7.20 15.22
CA ILE A 31 6.55 7.96 14.72
C ILE A 31 5.51 6.96 14.20
N VAL A 32 4.73 6.42 15.13
CA VAL A 32 3.76 5.32 14.89
C VAL A 32 2.80 5.67 13.76
N TRP A 33 2.22 6.87 13.81
CA TRP A 33 1.31 7.34 12.78
C TRP A 33 1.95 7.32 11.37
N SER A 34 3.16 7.87 11.23
CA SER A 34 3.86 7.88 9.95
C SER A 34 4.15 6.47 9.43
N ALA A 35 4.45 5.52 10.31
CA ALA A 35 4.61 4.13 9.92
C ALA A 35 3.32 3.54 9.33
N CYS A 36 2.18 3.75 9.99
CA CYS A 36 0.88 3.28 9.51
C CYS A 36 0.47 3.96 8.19
N ASN A 37 0.56 5.29 8.11
CA ASN A 37 0.15 6.06 6.94
C ASN A 37 1.01 5.73 5.71
N HIS A 38 2.34 5.68 5.85
CA HIS A 38 3.19 5.28 4.73
C HIS A 38 2.99 3.81 4.33
N SER A 39 2.61 2.92 5.25
CA SER A 39 2.27 1.54 4.89
C SER A 39 1.01 1.48 4.02
N GLN A 40 -0.04 2.24 4.37
CA GLN A 40 -1.25 2.34 3.55
C GLN A 40 -0.93 2.95 2.17
N GLN A 41 -0.14 4.02 2.14
CA GLN A 41 0.27 4.69 0.90
C GLN A 41 1.10 3.80 -0.02
N SER A 42 1.97 2.95 0.55
CA SER A 42 2.73 1.96 -0.21
C SER A 42 1.78 0.95 -0.86
N ALA A 43 0.88 0.33 -0.08
CA ALA A 43 -0.11 -0.62 -0.59
C ALA A 43 -1.00 -0.01 -1.68
N GLU A 44 -1.46 1.23 -1.50
CA GLU A 44 -2.24 1.97 -2.49
C GLU A 44 -1.51 2.03 -3.83
N LYS A 45 -0.25 2.47 -3.79
CA LYS A 45 0.56 2.66 -5.00
C LYS A 45 0.94 1.34 -5.66
N VAL A 46 1.15 0.27 -4.89
CA VAL A 46 1.33 -1.08 -5.44
C VAL A 46 0.09 -1.54 -6.20
N LEU A 47 -1.11 -1.39 -5.63
CA LEU A 47 -2.36 -1.77 -6.31
C LEU A 47 -2.55 -0.94 -7.60
N LYS A 48 -2.27 0.37 -7.53
CA LYS A 48 -2.30 1.25 -8.71
C LYS A 48 -1.27 0.87 -9.78
N ALA A 49 -0.09 0.38 -9.37
CA ALA A 49 0.90 -0.16 -10.30
C ALA A 49 0.32 -1.35 -11.06
N PHE A 50 -0.32 -2.31 -10.37
CA PHE A 50 -0.96 -3.45 -11.02
C PHE A 50 -2.04 -3.03 -12.03
N LEU A 51 -2.93 -2.12 -11.66
CA LEU A 51 -3.96 -1.61 -12.58
C LEU A 51 -3.31 -0.97 -13.82
N ALA A 52 -2.25 -0.17 -13.62
CA ALA A 52 -1.50 0.44 -14.71
C ALA A 52 -0.83 -0.60 -15.63
N SER A 53 -0.32 -1.72 -15.10
CA SER A 53 0.24 -2.80 -15.93
C SER A 53 -0.80 -3.55 -16.75
N LYS A 54 -2.07 -3.48 -16.35
CA LYS A 54 -3.23 -3.96 -17.13
C LYS A 54 -3.82 -2.91 -18.07
N GLY A 55 -3.21 -1.72 -18.17
CA GLY A 55 -3.72 -0.61 -18.98
C GLY A 55 -4.98 0.04 -18.39
N ILE A 56 -5.31 -0.22 -17.13
CA ILE A 56 -6.46 0.33 -16.43
C ILE A 56 -6.01 1.59 -15.68
N PRO A 57 -6.58 2.78 -15.99
CA PRO A 57 -6.29 4.00 -15.25
C PRO A 57 -6.73 3.85 -13.79
N PRO A 58 -5.82 3.95 -12.80
CA PRO A 58 -6.20 3.83 -11.40
C PRO A 58 -7.05 5.01 -10.96
N GLU A 59 -8.14 4.72 -10.23
CA GLU A 59 -9.01 5.75 -9.67
C GLU A 59 -8.26 6.63 -8.65
N ARG A 60 -8.66 7.90 -8.57
CA ARG A 60 -8.15 8.85 -7.57
C ARG A 60 -8.88 8.66 -6.24
N THR A 61 -8.60 7.54 -5.59
CA THR A 61 -9.10 7.19 -4.26
C THR A 61 -7.95 6.75 -3.34
N HIS A 62 -8.20 6.84 -2.04
CA HIS A 62 -7.36 6.27 -0.97
C HIS A 62 -7.98 5.00 -0.37
N ASP A 63 -9.14 4.58 -0.87
CA ASP A 63 -9.80 3.35 -0.45
C ASP A 63 -9.13 2.13 -1.10
N LEU A 64 -8.37 1.39 -0.30
CA LEU A 64 -7.68 0.18 -0.74
C LEU A 64 -8.65 -0.93 -1.13
N LEU A 65 -9.85 -1.00 -0.54
CA LEU A 65 -10.83 -2.02 -0.90
C LEU A 65 -11.41 -1.75 -2.30
N ALA A 66 -11.69 -0.47 -2.60
CA ALA A 66 -12.11 -0.08 -3.95
C ALA A 66 -11.03 -0.40 -5.00
N LEU A 67 -9.77 -0.05 -4.71
CA LEU A 67 -8.65 -0.37 -5.59
C LEU A 67 -8.46 -1.89 -5.75
N ASN A 68 -8.53 -2.66 -4.67
CA ASN A 68 -8.39 -4.10 -4.72
C ASN A 68 -9.53 -4.76 -5.51
N HIS A 69 -10.76 -4.25 -5.38
CA HIS A 69 -11.90 -4.73 -6.15
C HIS A 69 -11.70 -4.53 -7.67
N ALA A 70 -11.11 -3.39 -8.07
CA ALA A 70 -10.72 -3.19 -9.46
C ALA A 70 -9.65 -4.20 -9.91
N CYS A 71 -8.68 -4.53 -9.06
CA CYS A 71 -7.67 -5.56 -9.35
C CYS A 71 -8.31 -6.96 -9.49
N VAL A 72 -9.24 -7.32 -8.61
CA VAL A 72 -9.99 -8.60 -8.65
C VAL A 72 -10.71 -8.81 -9.98
N SER A 73 -11.22 -7.73 -10.58
CA SER A 73 -11.87 -7.80 -11.89
C SER A 73 -10.93 -8.23 -13.02
N SER A 74 -9.62 -8.04 -12.86
CA SER A 74 -8.58 -8.53 -13.79
C SER A 74 -7.97 -9.86 -13.35
N ASP A 75 -7.92 -10.13 -12.05
CA ASP A 75 -7.28 -11.29 -11.46
C ASP A 75 -7.93 -11.67 -10.12
N PRO A 76 -8.81 -12.70 -10.08
CA PRO A 76 -9.55 -13.08 -8.88
C PRO A 76 -8.69 -13.45 -7.67
N GLU A 77 -7.42 -13.81 -7.86
CA GLU A 77 -6.48 -14.11 -6.76
C GLU A 77 -6.28 -12.91 -5.83
N PHE A 78 -6.54 -11.69 -6.29
CA PHE A 78 -6.49 -10.47 -5.46
C PHE A 78 -7.50 -10.47 -4.30
N LEU A 79 -8.47 -11.39 -4.27
CA LEU A 79 -9.32 -11.61 -3.10
C LEU A 79 -8.51 -11.94 -1.84
N PHE A 80 -7.32 -12.56 -2.00
CA PHE A 80 -6.35 -12.78 -0.92
C PHE A 80 -5.96 -11.49 -0.19
N LEU A 81 -5.97 -10.35 -0.88
CA LEU A 81 -5.55 -9.06 -0.31
C LEU A 81 -6.62 -8.34 0.51
N ASN A 82 -7.86 -8.84 0.56
CA ASN A 82 -8.97 -8.13 1.20
C ASN A 82 -8.70 -7.81 2.68
N ASP A 83 -8.20 -8.77 3.45
CA ASP A 83 -7.96 -8.55 4.88
C ASP A 83 -6.79 -7.58 5.11
N PHE A 84 -5.75 -7.64 4.30
CA PHE A 84 -4.64 -6.67 4.36
C PHE A 84 -5.10 -5.26 4.00
N CYS A 85 -5.96 -5.12 3.00
CA CYS A 85 -6.57 -3.85 2.61
C CYS A 85 -7.44 -3.28 3.75
N ARG A 86 -8.25 -4.13 4.42
CA ARG A 86 -9.06 -3.71 5.59
C ARG A 86 -8.20 -3.20 6.74
N VAL A 87 -7.09 -3.88 7.04
CA VAL A 87 -6.15 -3.48 8.08
C VAL A 87 -5.55 -2.11 7.79
N LEU A 88 -5.24 -1.83 6.53
CA LEU A 88 -4.54 -0.60 6.12
C LEU A 88 -5.48 0.59 5.85
N ASN A 89 -6.72 0.34 5.43
CA ASN A 89 -7.65 1.40 4.99
C ASN A 89 -7.85 2.55 5.99
N PRO A 90 -7.96 2.30 7.31
CA PRO A 90 -8.12 3.37 8.29
C PRO A 90 -7.00 4.41 8.30
N TYR A 91 -5.80 4.06 7.80
CA TYR A 91 -4.63 4.95 7.80
C TYR A 91 -4.57 5.90 6.59
N SER A 92 -5.59 5.90 5.73
CA SER A 92 -5.70 6.77 4.55
C SER A 92 -5.95 8.24 4.88
N VAL A 93 -6.49 8.53 6.06
CA VAL A 93 -6.85 9.88 6.51
C VAL A 93 -6.08 10.27 7.75
N HIS A 94 -5.49 11.47 7.75
CA HIS A 94 -4.79 11.99 8.91
C HIS A 94 -5.74 12.12 10.09
N VAL A 95 -5.35 11.55 11.23
CA VAL A 95 -6.07 11.72 12.49
C VAL A 95 -6.09 13.20 12.83
N LYS A 96 -7.30 13.78 12.97
CA LYS A 96 -7.46 15.24 13.12
C LYS A 96 -7.21 15.69 14.56
N TYR A 97 -7.30 14.78 15.53
CA TYR A 97 -7.15 15.10 16.95
C TYR A 97 -6.16 14.17 17.66
N PRO A 98 -5.19 14.70 18.44
CA PRO A 98 -4.19 13.89 19.14
C PRO A 98 -4.73 12.79 20.05
N ALA A 99 -5.93 12.98 20.61
CA ALA A 99 -6.59 12.01 21.50
C ALA A 99 -7.09 10.75 20.77
N GLU A 100 -7.28 10.82 19.45
CA GLU A 100 -7.79 9.71 18.63
C GLU A 100 -6.70 8.76 18.16
N LEU A 101 -5.42 9.12 18.33
CA LEU A 101 -4.35 8.32 17.76
C LEU A 101 -4.37 6.92 18.35
N GLY A 102 -4.29 6.72 19.67
CA GLY A 102 -4.42 5.38 20.29
C GLY A 102 -3.50 4.27 19.73
N LEU A 103 -2.68 4.58 18.72
CA LEU A 103 -1.95 3.63 17.90
C LEU A 103 -0.75 3.14 18.68
N THR A 104 -0.60 1.84 18.68
CA THR A 104 0.50 1.16 19.33
C THR A 104 1.61 0.86 18.32
N LEU A 105 2.79 0.52 18.84
CA LEU A 105 3.85 -0.05 18.02
C LEU A 105 3.46 -1.38 17.37
N SER A 106 2.49 -2.11 17.92
CA SER A 106 1.98 -3.33 17.33
C SER A 106 1.22 -3.01 16.04
N ASP A 107 0.35 -2.00 16.07
CA ASP A 107 -0.44 -1.57 14.91
C ASP A 107 0.46 -1.13 13.76
N ALA A 108 1.50 -0.34 14.05
CA ALA A 108 2.46 0.07 13.04
C ALA A 108 3.26 -1.10 12.43
N LYS A 109 3.64 -2.08 13.24
CA LYS A 109 4.32 -3.29 12.73
C LYS A 109 3.37 -4.12 11.87
N GLN A 110 2.12 -4.25 12.27
CA GLN A 110 1.09 -4.96 11.50
C GLN A 110 0.82 -4.26 10.17
N ALA A 111 0.75 -2.92 10.16
CA ALA A 111 0.60 -2.13 8.95
C ALA A 111 1.76 -2.34 7.98
N ILE A 112 3.02 -2.26 8.46
CA ILE A 112 4.20 -2.51 7.61
C ILE A 112 4.15 -3.92 7.02
N LYS A 113 3.83 -4.93 7.83
CA LYS A 113 3.72 -6.32 7.36
C LYS A 113 2.63 -6.44 6.30
N ALA A 114 1.45 -5.84 6.50
CA ALA A 114 0.37 -5.88 5.53
C ALA A 114 0.78 -5.22 4.19
N ALA A 115 1.51 -4.10 4.23
CA ALA A 115 2.04 -3.46 3.02
C ALA A 115 3.07 -4.33 2.30
N GLU A 116 3.95 -5.02 3.04
CA GLU A 116 4.90 -5.99 2.48
C GLU A 116 4.20 -7.18 1.82
N GLU A 117 3.11 -7.69 2.40
CA GLU A 117 2.32 -8.78 1.81
C GLU A 117 1.63 -8.34 0.51
N VAL A 118 0.99 -7.16 0.51
CA VAL A 118 0.39 -6.57 -0.71
C VAL A 118 1.45 -6.43 -1.81
N ARG A 119 2.60 -5.83 -1.48
CA ARG A 119 3.73 -5.68 -2.40
C ARG A 119 4.19 -7.02 -2.96
N SER A 120 4.51 -7.98 -2.09
CA SER A 120 5.05 -9.28 -2.49
C SER A 120 4.07 -10.05 -3.35
N PHE A 121 2.78 -9.99 -3.02
CA PHE A 121 1.73 -10.62 -3.80
C PHE A 121 1.66 -10.02 -5.20
N VAL A 122 1.56 -8.69 -5.32
CA VAL A 122 1.40 -8.02 -6.62
C VAL A 122 2.59 -8.27 -7.54
N LEU A 123 3.82 -8.20 -7.03
CA LEU A 123 5.02 -8.47 -7.84
C LEU A 123 5.00 -9.89 -8.42
N ARG A 124 4.65 -10.90 -7.61
CA ARG A 124 4.50 -12.29 -8.09
C ARG A 124 3.43 -12.42 -9.17
N ARG A 125 2.31 -11.69 -9.06
CA ARG A 125 1.22 -11.75 -10.06
C ARG A 125 1.62 -11.12 -11.39
N VAL A 126 2.38 -10.02 -11.35
CA VAL A 126 2.89 -9.36 -12.56
C VAL A 126 3.90 -10.25 -13.29
N GLU A 127 4.86 -10.84 -12.56
CA GLU A 127 5.84 -11.78 -13.12
C GLU A 127 5.17 -13.02 -13.73
N ALA A 128 4.14 -13.57 -13.09
CA ALA A 128 3.43 -14.75 -13.59
C ALA A 128 2.57 -14.51 -14.85
N THR A 129 2.31 -13.25 -15.21
CA THR A 129 1.51 -12.87 -16.38
C THR A 129 2.35 -12.26 -17.51
N SER A 130 3.67 -12.15 -17.32
CA SER A 130 4.62 -11.55 -18.27
C SER A 130 5.24 -12.57 -19.22
#